data_AF-A0A7S2DCR5-F1
#
_entry.id   AF-A0A7S2DCR5-F1
#
_cell.length_a   1.000
_cell.length_b   1.000
_cell.length_c   1.000
_cell.angle_alpha   90.00
_cell.angle_beta   90.00
_cell.angle_gamma   90.00
#
_symmetry.space_group_name_H-M   'P 1'
#
loop_
_entity.id
_entity.type
_entity.pdbx_description
1 polymer ?
#
loop_
_entity_poly.entity_id
_entity_poly.type
_entity_poly.pdbx_seq_one_letter_code
_entity_poly.pdbx_strand_id
1 'polypeptide(L)'
;LMAALSEEVRRRLDLFDAQALSNLADSIPDCAEELCRRLAPHLDLFAAGMPDTLAGWRSGAFEDLLYRVGVDNFGAAGSTALLARLGVPEAAPDFVRRAQHRIEQQLQEVDVRKDTYGL
;
A
#
# COMPACT_ATOMS: atom_id res chain seq x y z
N LEU A 1 -7.84 -20.44 -5.52
CA LEU A 1 -7.71 -19.77 -6.83
C LEU A 1 -6.29 -19.88 -7.42
N MET A 2 -5.22 -19.62 -6.66
CA MET A 2 -3.83 -19.70 -7.15
C MET A 2 -3.39 -21.07 -7.71
N ALA A 3 -3.85 -22.17 -7.12
CA ALA A 3 -3.59 -23.53 -7.64
C ALA A 3 -4.28 -23.79 -9.00
N ALA A 4 -5.28 -22.98 -9.35
CA ALA A 4 -5.99 -23.03 -10.63
C ALA A 4 -5.45 -22.02 -11.65
N LEU A 5 -4.53 -21.12 -11.25
CA LEU A 5 -3.84 -20.24 -12.18
C LEU A 5 -2.79 -21.05 -12.94
N SER A 6 -2.90 -21.01 -14.26
CA SER A 6 -1.93 -21.67 -15.14
C SER A 6 -0.52 -21.12 -14.88
N GLU A 7 0.47 -21.96 -15.12
CA GLU A 7 1.89 -21.57 -15.03
C GLU A 7 2.20 -20.33 -15.88
N GLU A 8 1.52 -20.18 -17.01
CA GLU A 8 1.59 -19.03 -17.90
C GLU A 8 1.11 -17.73 -17.24
N VAL A 9 0.02 -17.76 -16.47
CA VAL A 9 -0.44 -16.57 -15.74
C VAL A 9 0.56 -16.18 -14.65
N ARG A 10 1.15 -17.15 -13.95
CA ARG A 10 2.18 -16.87 -12.94
C ARG A 10 3.41 -16.21 -13.53
N ARG A 11 3.89 -16.69 -14.69
CA ARG A 11 5.02 -16.05 -15.40
C ARG A 11 4.70 -14.63 -15.85
N ARG A 12 3.45 -14.35 -16.24
CA ARG A 12 3.03 -13.00 -16.60
C ARG A 12 2.94 -12.05 -15.42
N LEU A 13 2.67 -12.55 -14.21
CA LEU A 13 2.73 -11.73 -13.00
C LEU A 13 4.13 -11.17 -12.75
N ASP A 14 5.18 -11.89 -13.15
CA ASP A 14 6.56 -11.43 -13.01
C ASP A 14 6.92 -10.30 -14.00
N LEU A 15 6.05 -10.04 -14.98
CA LEU A 15 6.20 -8.93 -15.93
C LEU A 15 5.50 -7.64 -15.47
N PHE A 16 4.68 -7.72 -14.41
CA PHE A 16 4.02 -6.54 -13.89
C PHE A 16 4.96 -5.69 -13.04
N ASP A 17 4.85 -4.38 -13.19
CA ASP A 17 5.46 -3.44 -12.27
C ASP A 17 4.81 -3.51 -10.88
N ALA A 18 5.48 -2.91 -9.90
CA ALA A 18 5.01 -2.93 -8.51
C ALA A 18 3.69 -2.18 -8.33
N GLN A 19 3.36 -1.18 -9.15
CA GLN A 19 2.07 -0.47 -9.06
C GLN A 19 0.92 -1.39 -9.48
N ALA A 20 1.08 -2.13 -10.58
CA ALA A 20 0.11 -3.08 -11.08
C ALA A 20 -0.08 -4.26 -10.12
N LEU A 21 1.00 -4.78 -9.55
CA LEU A 21 0.94 -5.84 -8.52
C LEU A 21 0.19 -5.37 -7.27
N SER A 22 0.44 -4.14 -6.83
CA SER A 22 -0.26 -3.50 -5.71
C SER A 22 -1.77 -3.39 -5.97
N ASN A 23 -2.14 -2.80 -7.10
CA ASN A 23 -3.55 -2.64 -7.48
C ASN A 23 -4.28 -3.98 -7.59
N LEU A 24 -3.59 -5.01 -8.09
CA LEU A 24 -4.16 -6.35 -8.24
C LEU A 24 -4.33 -7.05 -6.88
N ALA A 25 -3.41 -6.84 -5.94
CA ALA A 25 -3.49 -7.40 -4.59
C ALA A 25 -4.72 -6.87 -3.84
N ASP A 26 -4.99 -5.57 -3.97
CA ASP A 26 -6.17 -4.94 -3.34
C ASP A 26 -7.48 -5.36 -4.03
N SER A 27 -7.44 -5.62 -5.34
CA SER A 27 -8.64 -5.99 -6.12
C SER A 27 -8.99 -7.48 -6.04
N ILE A 28 -8.02 -8.34 -5.74
CA ILE A 28 -8.19 -9.81 -5.72
C ILE A 28 -7.66 -10.35 -4.38
N PRO A 29 -8.47 -10.31 -3.31
CA PRO A 29 -8.05 -10.74 -1.97
C PRO A 29 -7.48 -12.17 -1.93
N ASP A 30 -8.06 -13.09 -2.72
CA ASP A 30 -7.61 -14.48 -2.84
C ASP A 30 -6.16 -14.65 -3.36
N CYS A 31 -5.62 -13.62 -4.01
CA CYS A 31 -4.26 -13.60 -4.55
C CYS A 31 -3.35 -12.60 -3.82
N ALA A 32 -3.87 -11.84 -2.85
CA ALA A 32 -3.18 -10.74 -2.20
C ALA A 32 -1.86 -11.18 -1.57
N GLU A 33 -1.84 -12.30 -0.85
CA GLU A 33 -0.62 -12.80 -0.17
C GLU A 33 0.52 -13.09 -1.17
N GLU A 34 0.20 -13.74 -2.27
CA GLU A 34 1.16 -14.12 -3.31
C GLU A 34 1.66 -12.88 -4.09
N LEU A 35 0.78 -11.93 -4.36
CA LEU A 35 1.13 -10.64 -4.99
C LEU A 35 1.98 -9.79 -4.04
N CYS A 36 1.67 -9.77 -2.74
CA CYS A 36 2.50 -9.13 -1.72
C CYS A 36 3.89 -9.78 -1.59
N ARG A 37 4.01 -11.11 -1.75
CA ARG A 37 5.32 -11.77 -1.82
C ARG A 37 6.15 -11.30 -3.01
N ARG A 38 5.53 -11.04 -4.18
CA ARG A 38 6.21 -10.44 -5.34
C ARG A 38 6.55 -8.95 -5.14
N LEU A 39 5.76 -8.23 -4.36
CA LEU A 39 6.05 -6.84 -3.98
C LEU A 39 7.20 -6.73 -2.97
N ALA A 40 7.47 -7.78 -2.20
CA ALA A 40 8.42 -7.74 -1.09
C ALA A 40 9.79 -7.13 -1.44
N PRO A 41 10.46 -7.45 -2.57
CA PRO A 41 11.74 -6.82 -2.93
C PRO A 41 11.66 -5.30 -3.10
N HIS A 42 10.53 -4.79 -3.62
CA HIS A 42 10.30 -3.35 -3.79
C HIS A 42 10.05 -2.67 -2.43
N LEU A 43 9.30 -3.33 -1.56
CA LEU A 43 9.09 -2.88 -0.18
C LEU A 43 10.39 -2.85 0.62
N ASP A 44 11.23 -3.88 0.47
CA ASP A 44 12.54 -3.98 1.12
C ASP A 44 13.49 -2.88 0.62
N LEU A 45 13.54 -2.66 -0.69
CA LEU A 45 14.30 -1.58 -1.31
C LEU A 45 13.85 -0.20 -0.78
N PHE A 46 12.54 0.03 -0.75
CA PHE A 46 11.97 1.28 -0.25
C PHE A 46 12.31 1.49 1.23
N ALA A 47 12.06 0.48 2.08
CA ALA A 47 12.32 0.57 3.52
C ALA A 47 13.80 0.80 3.84
N ALA A 48 14.71 0.10 3.14
CA ALA A 48 16.15 0.27 3.33
C ALA A 48 16.68 1.60 2.77
N GLY A 49 16.01 2.15 1.75
CA GLY A 49 16.39 3.43 1.13
C GLY A 49 15.83 4.67 1.84
N MET A 50 14.91 4.50 2.80
CA MET A 50 14.33 5.63 3.53
C MET A 50 15.42 6.36 4.34
N PRO A 51 15.55 7.69 4.19
CA PRO A 51 16.49 8.44 5.00
C PRO A 51 16.12 8.43 6.48
N ASP A 52 17.08 8.10 7.32
CA ASP A 52 16.98 8.11 8.79
C ASP A 52 17.44 9.43 9.41
N THR A 53 18.01 10.33 8.60
CA THR A 53 18.53 11.64 9.03
C THR A 53 18.01 12.78 8.16
N LEU A 54 17.88 13.96 8.76
CA LEU A 54 17.49 15.19 8.05
C LEU A 54 18.42 15.53 6.87
N ALA A 55 19.71 15.18 6.98
CA ALA A 55 20.65 15.37 5.88
C ALA A 55 20.34 14.44 4.71
N GLY A 56 20.00 13.17 4.98
CA GLY A 56 19.59 12.21 3.95
C GLY A 56 18.30 12.63 3.24
N TRP A 57 17.35 13.24 3.95
CA TRP A 57 16.14 13.82 3.34
C TRP A 57 16.45 14.98 2.37
N ARG A 58 17.57 15.67 2.55
CA ARG A 58 17.97 16.83 1.73
C ARG A 58 18.92 16.49 0.59
N SER A 59 19.45 15.26 0.54
CA SER A 59 20.49 14.89 -0.42
C SER A 59 19.96 14.58 -1.83
N GLY A 60 18.63 14.52 -2.01
CA GLY A 60 18.00 14.05 -3.25
C GLY A 60 17.95 12.52 -3.40
N ALA A 61 18.66 11.77 -2.54
CA ALA A 61 18.71 10.30 -2.62
C ALA A 61 17.33 9.64 -2.44
N PHE A 62 16.43 10.27 -1.69
CA PHE A 62 15.06 9.79 -1.56
C PHE A 62 14.24 9.99 -2.85
N GLU A 63 14.46 11.07 -3.58
CA GLU A 63 13.81 11.28 -4.88
C GLU A 63 14.27 10.22 -5.89
N ASP A 64 15.57 9.93 -5.94
CA ASP A 64 16.12 8.84 -6.76
C ASP A 64 15.53 7.48 -6.37
N LEU A 65 15.34 7.22 -5.07
CA LEU A 65 14.68 6.02 -4.59
C LEU A 65 13.24 5.93 -5.11
N LEU A 66 12.46 7.02 -4.99
CA LEU A 66 11.08 7.06 -5.48
C LEU A 66 11.02 6.78 -6.99
N TYR A 67 11.90 7.38 -7.79
CA TYR A 67 12.01 7.11 -9.21
C TYR A 67 12.36 5.65 -9.51
N ARG A 68 13.26 5.05 -8.73
CA ARG A 68 13.69 3.66 -8.91
C ARG A 68 12.62 2.64 -8.52
N VAL A 69 11.85 2.92 -7.47
CA VAL A 69 10.74 2.06 -7.03
C VAL A 69 9.57 2.21 -8.01
N GLY A 70 9.32 3.43 -8.51
CA GLY A 70 8.36 3.67 -9.60
C GLY A 70 6.91 3.37 -9.22
N VAL A 71 6.55 3.51 -7.94
CA VAL A 71 5.18 3.34 -7.45
C VAL A 71 4.72 4.59 -6.71
N ASP A 72 3.46 4.94 -6.91
CA ASP A 72 2.83 6.05 -6.18
C ASP A 72 2.38 5.59 -4.79
N ASN A 73 1.95 4.33 -4.68
CA ASN A 73 1.59 3.68 -3.42
C ASN A 73 1.67 2.14 -3.56
N PHE A 74 1.77 1.45 -2.42
CA PHE A 74 1.78 -0.01 -2.35
C PHE A 74 0.41 -0.61 -1.98
N GLY A 75 -0.68 0.15 -2.16
CA GLY A 75 -2.02 -0.34 -1.85
C GLY A 75 -2.22 -0.59 -0.36
N ALA A 76 -3.37 -1.13 0.04
CA ALA A 76 -3.66 -1.39 1.45
C ALA A 76 -2.75 -2.48 2.01
N ALA A 77 -2.65 -3.61 1.31
CA ALA A 77 -1.87 -4.76 1.77
C ALA A 77 -0.36 -4.47 1.79
N GLY A 78 0.17 -3.86 0.73
CA GLY A 78 1.60 -3.50 0.66
C GLY A 78 1.98 -2.37 1.61
N SER A 79 1.11 -1.39 1.84
CA SER A 79 1.36 -0.32 2.83
C SER A 79 1.43 -0.88 4.25
N THR A 80 0.53 -1.80 4.62
CA THR A 80 0.62 -2.50 5.91
C THR A 80 1.94 -3.27 6.03
N ALA A 81 2.35 -3.98 4.97
CA ALA A 81 3.61 -4.72 4.94
C ALA A 81 4.84 -3.80 5.01
N LEU A 82 4.78 -2.59 4.45
CA LEU A 82 5.81 -1.57 4.56
C LEU A 82 5.90 -1.01 5.98
N LEU A 83 4.77 -0.63 6.58
CA LEU A 83 4.70 -0.10 7.94
C LEU A 83 5.30 -1.08 8.95
N ALA A 84 4.99 -2.38 8.82
CA ALA A 84 5.58 -3.42 9.64
C ALA A 84 7.13 -3.46 9.53
N ARG A 85 7.69 -3.28 8.33
CA ARG A 85 9.16 -3.21 8.11
C ARG A 85 9.78 -1.98 8.75
N LEU A 86 9.05 -0.88 8.78
CA LEU A 86 9.45 0.37 9.45
C LEU A 86 9.24 0.32 10.97
N GLY A 87 8.84 -0.83 11.52
CA GLY A 87 8.61 -1.01 12.96
C GLY A 87 7.35 -0.32 13.46
N VAL A 88 6.40 -0.01 12.57
CA VAL A 88 5.09 0.54 12.91
C VAL A 88 4.11 -0.63 13.06
N PRO A 89 3.75 -1.02 14.30
CA PRO A 89 2.83 -2.14 14.51
C PRO A 89 1.40 -1.76 14.15
N GLU A 90 0.56 -2.78 13.94
CA GLU A 90 -0.87 -2.58 13.82
C GLU A 90 -1.44 -1.94 15.09
N ALA A 91 -2.36 -1.00 14.90
CA ALA A 91 -3.00 -0.31 16.01
C ALA A 91 -3.89 -1.27 16.81
N ALA A 92 -4.05 -1.00 18.11
CA ALA A 92 -4.93 -1.80 18.95
C ALA A 92 -6.39 -1.80 18.41
N PRO A 93 -7.13 -2.93 18.51
CA PRO A 93 -8.48 -3.04 17.95
C PRO A 93 -9.45 -1.95 18.42
N ASP A 94 -9.31 -1.50 19.67
CA ASP A 94 -10.13 -0.42 20.23
C ASP A 94 -9.87 0.93 19.55
N PHE A 95 -8.61 1.20 19.20
CA PHE A 95 -8.26 2.39 18.46
C PHE A 95 -8.84 2.32 17.05
N VAL A 96 -8.67 1.18 16.36
CA VAL A 96 -9.19 0.96 15.00
C VAL A 96 -10.71 1.17 14.97
N ARG A 97 -11.46 0.57 15.90
CA ARG A 97 -12.92 0.74 15.98
C ARG A 97 -13.34 2.20 16.19
N ARG A 98 -12.68 2.92 17.10
CA ARG A 98 -12.97 4.35 17.32
C ARG A 98 -12.65 5.20 16.09
N ALA A 99 -11.55 4.92 15.42
CA ALA A 99 -11.15 5.61 14.21
C ALA A 99 -12.16 5.37 13.07
N GLN A 100 -12.54 4.12 12.83
CA GLN A 100 -13.56 3.76 11.83
C GLN A 100 -14.89 4.47 12.09
N HIS A 101 -15.38 4.41 13.33
CA HIS A 101 -16.62 5.11 13.69
C HIS A 101 -16.55 6.62 13.43
N ARG A 102 -15.41 7.26 13.73
CA ARG A 102 -15.22 8.69 13.50
C ARG A 102 -15.15 9.02 12.00
N ILE A 103 -14.52 8.18 11.20
CA ILE A 103 -14.46 8.32 9.74
C ILE A 103 -15.86 8.21 9.14
N GLU A 104 -16.64 7.20 9.53
CA GLU A 104 -18.02 7.01 9.09
C GLU A 104 -18.90 8.23 9.40
N GLN A 105 -18.81 8.78 10.61
CA GLN A 105 -19.52 10.00 10.99
C GLN A 105 -19.17 11.18 10.06
N GLN A 106 -17.88 11.37 9.77
CA GLN A 106 -17.44 12.47 8.92
C GLN A 106 -17.89 12.30 7.47
N LEU A 107 -17.85 11.08 6.93
CA LEU A 107 -18.35 10.81 5.58
C LEU A 107 -19.86 11.12 5.46
N GLN A 108 -20.65 10.70 6.45
CA GLN A 108 -22.09 11.03 6.51
C GLN A 108 -22.33 12.54 6.61
N GLU A 109 -21.57 13.26 7.43
CA GLU A 109 -21.67 14.72 7.53
C GLU A 109 -21.31 15.42 6.22
N VAL A 110 -20.33 14.90 5.47
CA VAL A 110 -19.93 15.43 4.16
C VAL A 110 -21.03 15.19 3.13
N ASP A 111 -21.57 13.97 3.04
CA ASP A 111 -22.63 13.63 2.10
C ASP A 111 -23.90 14.47 2.35
N VAL A 112 -24.29 14.64 3.62
CA VAL A 112 -25.41 15.53 3.99
C VAL A 112 -25.14 16.97 3.55
N ARG A 113 -23.90 17.48 3.67
CA ARG A 113 -23.56 18.83 3.19
C ARG A 113 -23.60 18.92 1.67
N LYS A 114 -23.15 17.90 0.94
CA LYS A 114 -23.27 17.86 -0.52
C LYS A 114 -24.73 17.86 -0.97
N ASP A 115 -25.58 17.06 -0.32
CA ASP A 115 -27.01 17.01 -0.62
C ASP A 115 -27.75 18.29 -0.24
N THR A 116 -27.34 18.94 0.86
CA THR A 116 -28.01 20.16 1.37
C THR A 116 -27.53 21.43 0.67
N TYR A 117 -26.28 21.48 0.23
CA TYR A 117 -25.63 22.70 -0.27
C TYR A 117 -25.06 22.60 -1.69
N GLY A 118 -25.17 21.43 -2.35
CA GLY A 118 -24.81 21.25 -3.76
C GLY A 118 -23.31 21.36 -4.07
N LEU A 119 -22.44 21.01 -3.11
CA LEU A 119 -20.98 20.97 -3.28
C LEU A 119 -20.47 19.60 -3.74
#